data_AF-A0A6A5A1U2-F1
#
_entry.id   AF-A0A6A5A1U2-F1
#
_cell.length_a   1.000
_cell.length_b   1.000
_cell.length_c   1.000
_cell.angle_alpha   90.00
_cell.angle_beta   90.00
_cell.angle_gamma   90.00
#
_symmetry.space_group_name_H-M   'P 1'
#
loop_
_entity.id
_entity.type
_entity.pdbx_description
1 polymer ?
#
loop_
_entity_poly.entity_id
_entity_poly.type
_entity_poly.pdbx_seq_one_letter_code
_entity_poly.pdbx_strand_id
1 'polypeptide(L)'
;ALVTGLLCAEEVSFVVSLQVCCTKRGMIRIDFNRIEGDEMNFVRMCDIFENMATVLEGDIAGPKHPDSWLAVDGAPQLNPCPPFYPDQFVSLCNEFLDESGWTDSIYVAASIKGACLPPPNRAKMVALPVVHGVLQCTVCKMILSSSYEISRYGVFVLSLFNRADALAVKFDKTVSDTIHDMQATDAIPRMRDIARIAGNIMVPLPAAME
;
A
#
# COMPACT_ATOMS: atom_id res chain seq x y z
N ALA A 1 21.77 -6.04 -11.51
CA ALA A 1 21.19 -7.32 -11.04
C ALA A 1 19.67 -7.24 -11.14
N LEU A 2 18.97 -8.35 -11.35
CA LEU A 2 17.51 -8.39 -11.23
C LEU A 2 17.17 -8.37 -9.74
N VAL A 3 16.40 -7.38 -9.30
CA VAL A 3 15.95 -7.25 -7.92
C VAL A 3 14.43 -7.22 -7.93
N THR A 4 13.83 -8.12 -7.15
CA THR A 4 12.38 -8.17 -6.97
C THR A 4 12.04 -7.48 -5.65
N GLY A 5 11.25 -6.41 -5.70
CA GLY A 5 10.76 -5.70 -4.52
C GLY A 5 9.28 -5.99 -4.31
N LEU A 6 8.88 -6.17 -3.06
CA LEU A 6 7.48 -6.34 -2.67
C LEU A 6 7.00 -5.07 -2.01
N LEU A 7 6.06 -4.37 -2.66
CA LEU A 7 5.51 -3.12 -2.13
C LEU A 7 4.00 -3.12 -2.28
N CYS A 8 3.28 -2.91 -1.16
CA CYS A 8 1.84 -2.65 -1.17
C CYS A 8 0.99 -3.70 -1.91
N ALA A 9 1.25 -4.99 -1.63
CA ALA A 9 0.57 -6.15 -2.23
C ALA A 9 0.81 -6.38 -3.74
N GLU A 10 1.80 -5.69 -4.31
CA GLU A 10 2.26 -5.90 -5.68
C GLU A 10 3.75 -6.26 -5.71
N GLU A 11 4.10 -7.13 -6.64
CA GLU A 11 5.50 -7.34 -7.02
C GLU A 11 5.88 -6.26 -8.03
N VAL A 12 6.88 -5.46 -7.67
CA VAL A 12 7.53 -4.54 -8.61
C VAL A 12 8.90 -5.12 -8.93
N SER A 13 9.08 -5.48 -10.19
CA SER A 13 10.34 -6.00 -10.71
C SER A 13 11.13 -4.85 -11.32
N PHE A 14 12.38 -4.69 -10.92
CA PHE A 14 13.24 -3.63 -11.45
C PHE A 14 14.70 -4.09 -11.56
N VAL A 15 15.44 -3.46 -12.46
CA VAL A 15 16.89 -3.64 -12.60
C VAL A 15 17.59 -2.49 -11.91
N VAL A 16 18.53 -2.85 -11.04
CA VAL A 16 19.51 -1.89 -10.50
C VAL A 16 20.81 -2.02 -11.27
N SER A 17 21.26 -0.89 -11.83
CA SER A 17 22.52 -0.75 -12.55
C SER A 17 23.43 0.21 -11.81
N LEU A 18 24.68 -0.20 -11.62
CA LEU A 18 25.71 0.62 -10.96
C LEU A 18 26.73 1.05 -12.03
N GLN A 19 26.96 2.35 -12.14
CA GLN A 19 27.93 2.93 -13.06
C GLN A 19 28.91 3.81 -12.30
N VAL A 20 30.20 3.58 -12.46
CA VAL A 20 31.23 4.47 -11.89
C VAL A 20 31.25 5.76 -12.70
N CYS A 21 31.03 6.92 -12.06
CA CYS A 21 31.07 8.19 -12.75
C CYS A 21 32.51 8.54 -13.12
N CYS A 22 32.84 8.44 -14.42
CA CYS A 22 34.16 8.77 -14.95
C CYS A 22 34.56 10.24 -14.73
N THR A 23 33.58 11.12 -14.54
CA THR A 23 33.76 12.57 -14.44
C THR A 23 33.94 13.10 -13.02
N LYS A 24 33.60 12.31 -11.99
CA LYS A 24 33.77 12.68 -10.57
C LYS A 24 34.31 11.49 -9.79
N ARG A 25 35.57 11.60 -9.36
CA ARG A 25 36.28 10.55 -8.62
C ARG A 25 35.52 10.21 -7.33
N GLY A 26 35.17 8.94 -7.14
CA GLY A 26 34.46 8.46 -5.96
C GLY A 26 32.92 8.51 -6.05
N MET A 27 32.34 8.98 -7.16
CA MET A 27 30.88 8.92 -7.36
C MET A 27 30.47 7.64 -8.09
N ILE A 28 29.41 7.02 -7.59
CA ILE A 28 28.72 5.89 -8.22
C ILE A 28 27.32 6.36 -8.57
N ARG A 29 26.95 6.24 -9.84
CA ARG A 29 25.58 6.42 -10.33
C ARG A 29 24.83 5.11 -10.15
N ILE A 30 23.66 5.19 -9.53
CA ILE A 30 22.75 4.07 -9.35
C ILE A 30 21.51 4.36 -10.21
N ASP A 31 21.27 3.54 -11.22
CA ASP A 31 20.09 3.64 -12.07
C ASP A 31 19.10 2.53 -11.72
N PHE A 32 17.87 2.92 -11.43
CA PHE A 32 16.74 2.02 -11.24
C PHE A 32 15.89 2.01 -12.50
N ASN A 33 15.66 0.83 -13.08
CA ASN A 33 14.84 0.66 -14.28
C ASN A 33 13.69 -0.28 -13.98
N ARG A 34 12.45 0.22 -13.98
CA ARG A 34 11.24 -0.61 -13.83
C ARG A 34 11.13 -1.60 -14.98
N ILE A 35 10.88 -2.86 -14.65
CA ILE A 35 10.58 -3.92 -15.62
C ILE A 35 9.06 -4.13 -15.63
N GLU A 36 8.48 -4.43 -14.47
CA GLU A 36 7.06 -4.75 -14.28
C GLU A 36 6.56 -4.22 -12.93
N GLY A 37 5.23 -4.12 -12.76
CA GLY A 37 4.58 -3.60 -11.55
C GLY A 37 4.17 -2.13 -11.63
N ASP A 38 3.47 -1.62 -10.62
CA ASP A 38 2.93 -0.25 -10.58
C ASP A 38 4.01 0.84 -10.55
N GLU A 39 3.81 1.89 -11.34
CA GLU A 39 4.76 2.98 -11.49
C GLU A 39 4.88 3.83 -10.23
N MET A 40 3.76 4.09 -9.53
CA MET A 40 3.78 4.87 -8.30
C MET A 40 4.50 4.12 -7.16
N ASN A 41 4.28 2.81 -7.06
CA ASN A 41 5.01 1.95 -6.14
C ASN A 41 6.50 1.85 -6.50
N PHE A 42 6.86 1.81 -7.79
CA PHE A 42 8.25 1.87 -8.24
C PHE A 42 8.93 3.19 -7.86
N VAL A 43 8.29 4.33 -8.16
CA VAL A 43 8.79 5.66 -7.78
C VAL A 43 8.97 5.76 -6.27
N ARG A 44 8.02 5.23 -5.50
CA ARG A 44 8.14 5.19 -4.04
C ARG A 44 9.31 4.32 -3.55
N MET A 45 9.61 3.20 -4.19
CA MET A 45 10.83 2.44 -3.88
C MET A 45 12.07 3.28 -4.15
N CYS A 46 12.11 4.01 -5.27
CA CYS A 46 13.22 4.90 -5.60
C CYS A 46 13.38 6.01 -4.54
N ASP A 47 12.29 6.65 -4.10
CA ASP A 47 12.31 7.64 -3.02
C ASP A 47 12.88 7.06 -1.72
N ILE A 48 12.56 5.81 -1.39
CA ILE A 48 13.11 5.10 -0.21
C ILE A 48 14.62 4.89 -0.35
N PHE A 49 15.07 4.40 -1.51
CA PHE A 49 16.48 4.21 -1.79
C PHE A 49 17.26 5.53 -1.71
N GLU A 50 16.72 6.61 -2.27
CA GLU A 50 17.33 7.94 -2.25
C GLU A 50 17.44 8.49 -0.82
N ASN A 51 16.34 8.45 -0.05
CA ASN A 51 16.34 8.92 1.32
C ASN A 51 17.40 8.20 2.17
N MET A 52 17.51 6.88 2.01
CA MET A 52 18.44 6.06 2.77
C MET A 52 19.90 6.15 2.28
N ALA A 53 20.13 6.43 0.99
CA ALA A 53 21.46 6.76 0.49
C ALA A 53 22.02 8.01 1.19
N THR A 54 21.17 9.02 1.41
CA THR A 54 21.51 10.22 2.20
C THR A 54 21.89 9.90 3.65
N VAL A 55 21.29 8.85 4.25
CA VAL A 55 21.63 8.39 5.62
C VAL A 55 22.99 7.67 5.65
N LEU A 56 23.33 6.90 4.62
CA LEU A 56 24.64 6.22 4.50
C LEU A 56 25.81 7.19 4.31
N GLU A 57 25.58 8.37 3.73
CA GLU A 57 26.58 9.44 3.68
C GLU A 57 26.85 10.06 5.07
N GLY A 58 25.91 9.93 6.01
CA GLY A 58 25.99 10.50 7.37
C GLY A 58 26.45 9.53 8.46
N ASP A 59 26.27 8.22 8.30
CA ASP A 59 26.54 7.23 9.36
C ASP A 59 27.31 6.00 8.83
N ILE A 60 28.62 5.96 9.09
CA ILE A 60 29.56 4.91 8.63
C ILE A 60 29.27 3.54 9.28
N ALA A 61 28.43 3.50 10.32
CA ALA A 61 28.11 2.27 11.07
C ALA A 61 27.07 1.35 10.38
N GLY A 62 26.44 1.79 9.29
CA GLY A 62 25.40 1.04 8.59
C GLY A 62 24.08 0.94 9.38
N PRO A 63 22.97 0.60 8.71
CA PRO A 63 21.66 0.54 9.35
C PRO A 63 21.63 -0.58 10.41
N LYS A 64 21.26 -0.23 11.65
CA LYS A 64 21.15 -1.15 12.81
C LYS A 64 20.10 -2.26 12.66
N HIS A 65 19.26 -2.19 11.63
CA HIS A 65 18.23 -3.18 11.34
C HIS A 65 18.25 -3.55 9.85
N PRO A 66 18.75 -4.73 9.47
CA PRO A 66 18.85 -5.15 8.07
C PRO A 66 17.50 -5.39 7.41
N ASP A 67 16.37 -5.31 8.14
CA ASP A 67 15.00 -5.45 7.60
C ASP A 67 14.24 -4.11 7.51
N SER A 68 14.82 -3.00 8.00
CA SER A 68 14.13 -1.69 8.02
C SER A 68 13.98 -1.06 6.63
N TRP A 69 14.83 -1.41 5.67
CA TRP A 69 14.70 -1.06 4.25
C TRP A 69 13.40 -1.56 3.60
N LEU A 70 12.81 -2.65 4.13
CA LEU A 70 11.52 -3.19 3.68
C LEU A 70 10.33 -2.56 4.43
N ALA A 71 10.58 -1.72 5.44
CA ALA A 71 9.55 -0.96 6.15
C ALA A 71 9.20 0.33 5.39
N VAL A 72 8.67 0.12 4.18
CA VAL A 72 8.17 1.14 3.24
C VAL A 72 7.20 2.16 3.87
N ASP A 73 6.52 1.76 4.93
CA ASP A 73 5.55 2.60 5.65
C ASP A 73 6.20 3.59 6.63
N GLY A 74 7.48 3.39 6.97
CA GLY A 74 8.24 4.28 7.86
C GLY A 74 9.15 5.28 7.13
N ALA A 75 9.31 5.15 5.81
CA ALA A 75 10.20 6.02 5.05
C ALA A 75 9.56 7.40 4.78
N PRO A 76 10.26 8.51 5.07
CA PRO A 76 9.76 9.85 4.77
C PRO A 76 9.49 10.02 3.27
N GLN A 77 8.28 10.50 2.92
CA GLN A 77 7.96 10.90 1.55
C GLN A 77 8.80 12.12 1.17
N LEU A 78 9.66 11.99 0.15
CA LEU A 78 10.47 13.08 -0.39
C LEU A 78 9.66 13.98 -1.33
N ASN A 79 8.67 13.41 -2.03
CA ASN A 79 7.76 14.14 -2.92
C ASN A 79 6.56 14.72 -2.15
N PRO A 80 6.09 15.94 -2.48
CA PRO A 80 4.91 16.52 -1.85
C PRO A 80 3.69 15.61 -2.07
N CYS A 81 3.01 15.26 -0.99
CA CYS A 81 1.78 14.49 -1.05
C CYS A 81 0.78 15.19 -1.99
N PRO A 82 0.27 14.52 -3.03
CA PRO A 82 -0.73 15.12 -3.91
C PRO A 82 -1.95 15.55 -3.08
N PRO A 83 -2.58 16.69 -3.42
CA PRO A 83 -3.76 17.16 -2.72
C PRO A 83 -4.89 16.12 -2.80
N PHE A 84 -5.52 15.85 -1.67
CA PHE A 84 -6.71 15.00 -1.60
C PHE A 84 -7.96 15.80 -1.95
N TYR A 85 -8.67 15.34 -2.98
CA TYR A 85 -9.95 15.91 -3.43
C TYR A 85 -11.09 14.95 -3.07
N PRO A 86 -11.86 15.21 -1.98
CA PRO A 86 -12.89 14.30 -1.50
C PRO A 86 -13.93 13.93 -2.56
N ASP A 87 -14.43 14.92 -3.31
CA ASP A 87 -15.50 14.69 -4.30
C ASP A 87 -15.02 13.81 -5.46
N GLN A 88 -13.78 14.00 -5.92
CA GLN A 88 -13.17 13.16 -6.95
C GLN A 88 -12.96 11.73 -6.45
N PHE A 89 -12.54 11.58 -5.18
CA PHE A 89 -12.36 10.28 -4.57
C PHE A 89 -13.69 9.53 -4.40
N VAL A 90 -14.76 10.23 -3.99
CA VAL A 90 -16.11 9.67 -3.91
C VAL A 90 -16.59 9.24 -5.30
N SER A 91 -16.38 10.07 -6.32
CA SER A 91 -16.69 9.73 -7.72
C SER A 91 -15.96 8.47 -8.18
N LEU A 92 -14.67 8.35 -7.87
CA LEU A 92 -13.85 7.18 -8.20
C LEU A 92 -14.33 5.91 -7.48
N CYS A 93 -14.69 6.01 -6.19
CA CYS A 93 -15.26 4.90 -5.44
C CYS A 93 -16.63 4.50 -6.02
N ASN A 94 -17.47 5.47 -6.36
CA ASN A 94 -18.77 5.20 -6.98
C ASN A 94 -18.64 4.55 -8.36
N GLU A 95 -17.65 4.95 -9.16
CA GLU A 95 -17.32 4.29 -10.44
C GLU A 95 -16.99 2.81 -10.24
N PHE A 96 -16.26 2.47 -9.16
CA PHE A 96 -16.00 1.08 -8.77
C PHE A 96 -17.26 0.36 -8.26
N LEU A 97 -18.14 1.08 -7.56
CA LEU A 97 -19.33 0.52 -6.91
C LEU A 97 -20.53 0.34 -7.85
N ASP A 98 -20.60 1.05 -8.99
CA ASP A 98 -21.80 1.27 -9.81
C ASP A 98 -22.67 0.02 -10.12
N GLU A 99 -23.98 0.24 -10.20
CA GLU A 99 -25.06 -0.77 -10.17
C GLU A 99 -25.21 -1.58 -11.48
N SER A 100 -24.56 -1.14 -12.56
CA SER A 100 -24.68 -1.71 -13.92
C SER A 100 -23.87 -2.99 -14.15
N GLY A 101 -23.18 -3.48 -13.10
CA GLY A 101 -22.17 -4.52 -13.22
C GLY A 101 -20.83 -3.94 -12.77
N TRP A 102 -20.21 -4.64 -11.83
CA TRP A 102 -18.96 -4.24 -11.19
C TRP A 102 -17.91 -3.87 -12.24
N THR A 103 -17.29 -2.71 -12.11
CA THR A 103 -16.00 -2.49 -12.75
C THR A 103 -14.95 -3.14 -11.87
N ASP A 104 -14.64 -4.42 -12.11
CA ASP A 104 -13.38 -5.04 -11.66
C ASP A 104 -12.19 -4.41 -12.43
N SER A 105 -12.19 -3.09 -12.54
CA SER A 105 -11.16 -2.30 -13.19
C SER A 105 -9.99 -2.19 -12.24
N ILE A 106 -8.93 -2.92 -12.58
CA ILE A 106 -7.67 -2.87 -11.82
C ILE A 106 -7.10 -1.45 -11.74
N TYR A 107 -7.33 -0.63 -12.76
CA TYR A 107 -6.89 0.78 -12.79
C TYR A 107 -7.62 1.64 -11.76
N VAL A 108 -8.93 1.44 -11.61
CA VAL A 108 -9.73 2.15 -10.60
C VAL A 108 -9.34 1.68 -9.20
N ALA A 109 -9.21 0.37 -9.00
CA ALA A 109 -8.76 -0.22 -7.74
C ALA A 109 -7.36 0.26 -7.34
N ALA A 110 -6.41 0.34 -8.29
CA ALA A 110 -5.06 0.87 -8.06
C ALA A 110 -5.08 2.37 -7.73
N SER A 111 -5.98 3.15 -8.35
CA SER A 111 -6.14 4.57 -8.06
C SER A 111 -6.68 4.81 -6.64
N ILE A 112 -7.65 4.00 -6.20
CA ILE A 112 -8.17 4.02 -4.84
C ILE A 112 -7.08 3.64 -3.84
N LYS A 113 -6.35 2.53 -4.11
CA LYS A 113 -5.17 2.11 -3.35
C LYS A 113 -4.17 3.27 -3.20
N GLY A 114 -3.81 3.90 -4.31
CA GLY A 114 -2.88 5.03 -4.37
C GLY A 114 -3.31 6.22 -3.54
N ALA A 115 -4.60 6.58 -3.58
CA ALA A 115 -5.15 7.68 -2.80
C ALA A 115 -5.08 7.44 -1.28
N CYS A 116 -5.15 6.18 -0.83
CA CYS A 116 -5.06 5.78 0.58
C CYS A 116 -3.60 5.68 1.10
N LEU A 117 -2.60 5.63 0.23
CA LEU A 117 -1.19 5.48 0.62
C LEU A 117 -0.65 6.62 1.51
N PRO A 118 -0.96 7.90 1.28
CA PRO A 118 -0.41 8.98 2.09
C PRO A 118 -1.11 9.09 3.46
N PRO A 119 -0.37 9.13 4.59
CA PRO A 119 -0.97 9.33 5.92
C PRO A 119 -1.88 10.57 6.04
N PRO A 120 -1.53 11.74 5.45
CA PRO A 120 -2.41 12.91 5.49
C PRO A 120 -3.76 12.70 4.78
N ASN A 121 -3.81 11.85 3.75
CA ASN A 121 -5.05 11.56 3.04
C ASN A 121 -5.95 10.64 3.89
N ARG A 122 -5.38 9.63 4.55
CA ARG A 122 -6.13 8.75 5.45
C ARG A 122 -6.82 9.50 6.57
N ALA A 123 -6.11 10.44 7.22
CA ALA A 123 -6.69 11.28 8.25
C ALA A 123 -7.91 12.07 7.74
N LYS A 124 -7.86 12.58 6.50
CA LYS A 124 -8.99 13.28 5.85
C LYS A 124 -10.12 12.32 5.50
N MET A 125 -9.82 11.12 5.02
CA MET A 125 -10.82 10.10 4.68
C MET A 125 -11.62 9.67 5.90
N VAL A 126 -10.97 9.51 7.05
CA VAL A 126 -11.61 9.17 8.33
C VAL A 126 -12.42 10.34 8.88
N ALA A 127 -11.92 11.58 8.75
CA ALA A 127 -12.61 12.77 9.25
C ALA A 127 -13.89 13.14 8.48
N LEU A 128 -14.05 12.66 7.23
CA LEU A 128 -15.17 13.01 6.35
C LEU A 128 -16.16 11.82 6.26
N PRO A 129 -17.35 11.89 6.88
CA PRO A 129 -18.27 10.74 6.95
C PRO A 129 -18.69 10.15 5.59
N VAL A 130 -18.90 11.00 4.59
CA VAL A 130 -19.28 10.56 3.23
C VAL A 130 -18.15 9.76 2.58
N VAL A 131 -16.91 10.26 2.69
CA VAL A 131 -15.72 9.59 2.18
C VAL A 131 -15.48 8.28 2.91
N HIS A 132 -15.60 8.29 4.24
CA HIS A 132 -15.45 7.12 5.08
C HIS A 132 -16.45 6.00 4.70
N GLY A 133 -17.73 6.36 4.54
CA GLY A 133 -18.79 5.41 4.18
C GLY A 133 -18.59 4.78 2.79
N VAL A 134 -18.29 5.59 1.77
CA VAL A 134 -18.08 5.06 0.41
C VAL A 134 -16.79 4.23 0.32
N LEU A 135 -15.72 4.64 1.02
CA LEU A 135 -14.47 3.90 1.09
C LEU A 135 -14.69 2.52 1.69
N GLN A 136 -15.45 2.42 2.78
CA GLN A 136 -15.74 1.15 3.42
C GLN A 136 -16.46 0.18 2.48
N CYS A 137 -17.54 0.61 1.82
CA CYS A 137 -18.24 -0.21 0.84
C CYS A 137 -17.31 -0.66 -0.30
N THR A 138 -16.44 0.26 -0.73
CA THR A 138 -15.47 0.00 -1.81
C THR A 138 -14.43 -1.03 -1.38
N VAL A 139 -13.86 -0.91 -0.18
CA VAL A 139 -12.90 -1.88 0.37
C VAL A 139 -13.53 -3.26 0.51
N CYS A 140 -14.76 -3.37 1.03
CA CYS A 140 -15.48 -4.64 1.06
C CYS A 140 -15.57 -5.26 -0.34
N LYS A 141 -15.99 -4.48 -1.33
CA LYS A 141 -16.16 -4.95 -2.71
C LYS A 141 -14.82 -5.33 -3.35
N MET A 142 -13.75 -4.58 -3.08
CA MET A 142 -12.40 -4.90 -3.56
C MET A 142 -11.96 -6.24 -3.00
N ILE A 143 -12.06 -6.47 -1.68
CA ILE A 143 -11.69 -7.73 -1.04
C ILE A 143 -12.48 -8.91 -1.64
N LEU A 144 -13.77 -8.72 -1.91
CA LEU A 144 -14.63 -9.75 -2.49
C LEU A 144 -14.53 -9.88 -4.01
N SER A 145 -13.65 -9.12 -4.67
CA SER A 145 -13.46 -9.20 -6.10
C SER A 145 -12.99 -10.60 -6.52
N SER A 146 -13.45 -11.03 -7.70
CA SER A 146 -12.99 -12.27 -8.32
C SER A 146 -11.53 -12.18 -8.81
N SER A 147 -11.02 -10.96 -8.98
CA SER A 147 -9.62 -10.72 -9.29
C SER A 147 -8.77 -10.75 -8.03
N TYR A 148 -7.81 -11.68 -7.97
CA TYR A 148 -6.85 -11.77 -6.88
C TYR A 148 -6.06 -10.47 -6.66
N GLU A 149 -5.73 -9.74 -7.72
CA GLU A 149 -5.00 -8.46 -7.61
C GLU A 149 -5.86 -7.38 -6.94
N ILE A 150 -7.13 -7.26 -7.34
CA ILE A 150 -8.06 -6.29 -6.73
C ILE A 150 -8.36 -6.68 -5.27
N SER A 151 -8.54 -7.97 -5.00
CA SER A 151 -8.73 -8.49 -3.65
C SER A 151 -7.54 -8.14 -2.76
N ARG A 152 -6.32 -8.33 -3.26
CA ARG A 152 -5.08 -7.95 -2.57
C ARG A 152 -5.00 -6.45 -2.31
N TYR A 153 -5.42 -5.60 -3.25
CA TYR A 153 -5.50 -4.15 -3.02
C TYR A 153 -6.50 -3.82 -1.91
N GLY A 154 -7.65 -4.49 -1.88
CA GLY A 154 -8.66 -4.29 -0.83
C GLY A 154 -8.10 -4.62 0.55
N VAL A 155 -7.47 -5.79 0.70
CA VAL A 155 -6.85 -6.22 1.96
C VAL A 155 -5.70 -5.30 2.35
N PHE A 156 -4.90 -4.85 1.38
CA PHE A 156 -3.85 -3.87 1.62
C PHE A 156 -4.40 -2.52 2.08
N VAL A 157 -5.40 -1.95 1.39
CA VAL A 157 -6.04 -0.69 1.80
C VAL A 157 -6.58 -0.81 3.22
N LEU A 158 -7.25 -1.91 3.56
CA LEU A 158 -7.72 -2.15 4.92
C LEU A 158 -6.57 -2.11 5.94
N SER A 159 -5.43 -2.73 5.63
CA SER A 159 -4.25 -2.77 6.52
C SER A 159 -3.63 -1.40 6.82
N LEU A 160 -3.93 -0.36 6.03
CA LEU A 160 -3.38 0.99 6.20
C LEU A 160 -4.08 1.79 7.31
N PHE A 161 -5.23 1.32 7.79
CA PHE A 161 -5.99 1.95 8.88
C PHE A 161 -5.72 1.22 10.20
N ASN A 162 -5.82 1.93 11.32
CA ASN A 162 -5.71 1.30 12.64
C ASN A 162 -7.11 0.93 13.17
N ARG A 163 -7.21 0.32 14.36
CA ARG A 163 -8.51 -0.05 14.96
C ARG A 163 -9.40 1.15 15.34
N ALA A 164 -8.81 2.29 15.69
CA ALA A 164 -9.55 3.50 16.09
C ALA A 164 -10.10 4.26 14.87
N ASP A 165 -9.36 4.18 13.76
CA ASP A 165 -9.68 4.70 12.43
C ASP A 165 -10.32 3.62 11.55
N ALA A 166 -10.67 2.48 12.13
CA ALA A 166 -11.19 1.35 11.39
C ALA A 166 -12.43 1.83 10.65
N LEU A 167 -12.53 1.39 9.40
CA LEU A 167 -13.77 1.38 8.65
C LEU A 167 -14.75 0.50 9.45
N ALA A 168 -15.38 1.10 10.47
CA ALA A 168 -15.92 0.46 11.67
C ALA A 168 -17.25 -0.25 11.41
N VAL A 169 -17.26 -1.10 10.39
CA VAL A 169 -18.39 -1.93 10.05
C VAL A 169 -17.98 -3.38 10.18
N LYS A 170 -18.96 -4.17 10.62
CA LYS A 170 -18.89 -5.62 10.61
C LYS A 170 -18.73 -6.06 9.16
N PHE A 171 -17.49 -6.15 8.72
CA PHE A 171 -17.13 -6.95 7.56
C PHE A 171 -17.78 -8.32 7.76
N ASP A 172 -18.47 -8.79 6.73
CA ASP A 172 -19.19 -10.05 6.81
C ASP A 172 -18.20 -11.22 6.93
N LYS A 173 -18.76 -12.42 7.16
CA LYS A 173 -17.95 -13.64 7.24
C LYS A 173 -17.17 -13.87 5.94
N THR A 174 -17.74 -13.51 4.79
CA THR A 174 -17.11 -13.68 3.47
C THR A 174 -15.81 -12.89 3.37
N VAL A 175 -15.81 -11.62 3.78
CA VAL A 175 -14.60 -10.79 3.81
C VAL A 175 -13.56 -11.38 4.77
N SER A 176 -14.01 -11.88 5.93
CA SER A 176 -13.14 -12.52 6.92
C SER A 176 -12.48 -13.77 6.35
N ASP A 177 -13.24 -14.61 5.64
CA ASP A 177 -12.75 -15.85 5.06
C ASP A 177 -11.72 -15.55 3.96
N THR A 178 -11.96 -14.57 3.08
CA THR A 178 -10.97 -14.14 2.07
C THR A 178 -9.67 -13.65 2.68
N ILE A 179 -9.72 -12.85 3.75
CA ILE A 179 -8.51 -12.37 4.44
C ILE A 179 -7.78 -13.53 5.11
N HIS A 180 -8.51 -14.48 5.69
CA HIS A 180 -7.91 -15.67 6.29
C HIS A 180 -7.21 -16.54 5.24
N ASP A 181 -7.83 -16.73 4.08
CA ASP A 181 -7.24 -17.45 2.95
C ASP A 181 -5.96 -16.77 2.48
N MET A 182 -5.92 -15.43 2.39
CA MET A 182 -4.70 -14.70 2.05
C MET A 182 -3.61 -14.82 3.11
N GLN A 183 -3.98 -14.88 4.39
CA GLN A 183 -3.02 -15.09 5.47
C GLN A 183 -2.36 -16.48 5.39
N ALA A 184 -3.13 -17.51 5.01
CA ALA A 184 -2.69 -18.90 5.06
C ALA A 184 -2.07 -19.39 3.74
N THR A 185 -2.60 -18.96 2.59
CA THR A 185 -2.36 -19.60 1.29
C THR A 185 -1.78 -18.68 0.22
N ASP A 186 -1.71 -17.36 0.45
CA ASP A 186 -1.20 -16.44 -0.58
C ASP A 186 0.26 -16.75 -0.94
N ALA A 187 0.62 -16.80 -2.22
CA ALA A 187 1.99 -17.06 -2.65
C ALA A 187 2.97 -15.96 -2.24
N ILE A 188 2.48 -14.74 -2.01
CA ILE A 188 3.28 -13.56 -1.68
C ILE A 188 3.47 -13.47 -0.15
N PRO A 189 4.69 -13.68 0.40
CA PRO A 189 4.91 -13.70 1.85
C PRO A 189 4.49 -12.39 2.54
N ARG A 190 4.79 -11.25 1.91
CA ARG A 190 4.40 -9.93 2.43
C ARG A 190 2.88 -9.75 2.48
N MET A 191 2.15 -10.35 1.53
CA MET A 191 0.69 -10.30 1.53
C MET A 191 0.11 -11.07 2.72
N ARG A 192 0.75 -12.16 3.16
CA ARG A 192 0.35 -12.87 4.39
C ARG A 192 0.49 -12.00 5.63
N ASP A 193 1.56 -11.19 5.71
CA ASP A 193 1.74 -10.22 6.80
C ASP A 193 0.68 -9.12 6.75
N ILE A 194 0.42 -8.56 5.56
CA ILE A 194 -0.61 -7.54 5.32
C ILE A 194 -2.00 -8.08 5.72
N ALA A 195 -2.34 -9.29 5.29
CA ALA A 195 -3.59 -9.96 5.62
C ALA A 195 -3.74 -10.20 7.13
N ARG A 196 -2.65 -10.52 7.83
CA ARG A 196 -2.65 -10.63 9.30
C ARG A 196 -2.97 -9.28 9.97
N ILE A 197 -2.38 -8.19 9.49
CA ILE A 197 -2.67 -6.83 9.98
C ILE A 197 -4.14 -6.48 9.73
N ALA A 198 -4.63 -6.72 8.53
CA ALA A 198 -6.03 -6.50 8.16
C ALA A 198 -6.99 -7.33 9.03
N GLY A 199 -6.69 -8.61 9.26
CA GLY A 199 -7.46 -9.49 10.13
C GLY A 199 -7.55 -8.98 11.58
N ASN A 200 -6.47 -8.39 12.11
CA ASN A 200 -6.50 -7.78 13.43
C ASN A 200 -7.44 -6.56 13.53
N ILE A 201 -7.68 -5.85 12.44
CA ILE A 201 -8.63 -4.72 12.39
C ILE A 201 -10.07 -5.23 12.46
N MET A 202 -10.34 -6.40 11.90
CA MET A 202 -11.67 -7.02 11.86
C MET A 202 -12.12 -7.63 13.19
N VAL A 203 -11.19 -8.01 14.07
CA VAL A 203 -11.55 -8.56 15.39
C VAL A 203 -12.12 -7.44 16.27
N PRO A 204 -13.34 -7.59 16.82
CA PRO A 204 -13.88 -6.63 17.78
C PRO A 204 -12.88 -6.37 18.90
N LEU A 205 -12.74 -5.10 19.33
CA LEU A 205 -12.04 -4.81 20.58
C LEU A 205 -12.64 -5.72 21.67
N PRO A 206 -11.82 -6.46 22.44
CA PRO A 206 -12.35 -7.15 23.61
C PRO A 206 -13.12 -6.11 24.41
N ALA A 207 -14.40 -6.40 24.69
CA ALA A 207 -15.22 -5.54 25.51
C ALA A 207 -14.37 -5.21 26.74
N ALA A 208 -14.01 -3.93 26.90
CA ALA A 208 -13.34 -3.48 28.10
C ALA A 208 -14.21 -3.98 29.25
N MET A 209 -13.64 -4.84 30.09
CA MET A 209 -14.31 -5.34 31.28
C MET A 209 -14.79 -4.12 32.06
N GLU A 210 -16.11 -3.92 32.10
CA GLU A 210 -16.78 -2.98 33.00
C GLU A 210 -16.41 -3.29 34.47
#